data_AF-A0A7T8GLD0-F1
#
_entry.id   AF-A0A7T8GLD0-F1
#
_cell.length_a   1.000
_cell.length_b   1.000
_cell.length_c   1.000
_cell.angle_alpha   90.00
_cell.angle_beta   90.00
_cell.angle_gamma   90.00
#
_symmetry.space_group_name_H-M   'P 1'
#
loop_
_entity.id
_entity.type
_entity.pdbx_description
1 polymer ?
#
loop_
_entity_poly.entity_id
_entity_poly.type
_entity_poly.pdbx_seq_one_letter_code
_entity_poly.pdbx_strand_id
1 'polypeptide(L)'
;LTLTPLVGAIAAGNCALLKPSELSNAVSLALKDILPQYIDETCFKIVLGGVPETQALLRVRFDYIFFTGSTGVGRVIAAAAAKHLTPCTLELGGKSPVYVHDDLSESKRRTVVKRILWGKMANAGQTCVAPDYLLVHKSAKNQLTGLIKDVYNEFYNDKQNEFK
;
A
#
# COMPACT_ATOMS: atom_id res chain seq x y z
N LEU A 1 7.09 1.34 -0.52
CA LEU A 1 6.38 2.50 -1.10
C LEU A 1 7.21 3.79 -1.09
N THR A 2 8.34 3.86 -0.39
CA THR A 2 9.19 5.06 -0.34
C THR A 2 10.03 5.29 -1.60
N LEU A 3 10.63 4.23 -2.16
CA LEU A 3 11.60 4.35 -3.25
C LEU A 3 10.97 4.61 -4.62
N THR A 4 9.80 4.05 -4.91
CA THR A 4 9.15 4.23 -6.23
C THR A 4 8.82 5.70 -6.52
N PRO A 5 8.21 6.48 -5.59
CA PRO A 5 8.04 7.92 -5.79
C PRO A 5 9.37 8.68 -5.86
N LEU A 6 10.38 8.26 -5.08
CA LEU A 6 11.71 8.87 -5.13
C LEU A 6 12.34 8.76 -6.52
N VAL A 7 12.25 7.59 -7.17
CA VAL A 7 12.77 7.40 -8.55
C VAL A 7 12.16 8.43 -9.50
N GLY A 8 10.85 8.67 -9.40
CA GLY A 8 10.17 9.71 -10.18
C GLY A 8 10.66 11.12 -9.87
N ALA A 9 10.85 11.45 -8.59
CA ALA A 9 11.36 12.76 -8.17
C ALA A 9 12.78 13.02 -8.68
N ILE A 10 13.66 12.02 -8.59
CA ILE A 10 15.03 12.05 -9.12
C ILE A 10 15.02 12.24 -10.64
N ALA A 11 14.23 11.44 -11.36
CA ALA A 11 14.14 11.51 -12.82
C ALA A 11 13.64 12.87 -13.32
N ALA A 12 12.81 13.55 -12.52
CA ALA A 12 12.33 14.90 -12.79
C ALA A 12 13.29 16.01 -12.32
N GLY A 13 14.48 15.68 -11.80
CA GLY A 13 15.51 16.64 -11.41
C GLY A 13 15.28 17.33 -10.06
N ASN A 14 14.50 16.73 -9.16
CA ASN A 14 14.20 17.32 -7.84
C ASN A 14 15.13 16.78 -6.75
N CYS A 15 15.42 17.63 -5.75
CA CYS A 15 15.84 17.18 -4.43
C CYS A 15 14.63 16.60 -3.68
N ALA A 16 14.85 15.64 -2.77
CA ALA A 16 13.77 15.04 -2.01
C ALA A 16 14.15 14.73 -0.56
N LEU A 17 13.21 14.97 0.34
CA LEU A 17 13.28 14.51 1.71
C LEU A 17 12.34 13.31 1.89
N LEU A 18 12.90 12.18 2.31
CA LEU A 18 12.17 10.95 2.57
C LEU A 18 11.83 10.86 4.05
N LYS A 19 10.56 10.59 4.35
CA LYS A 19 10.10 10.26 5.70
C LYS A 19 9.47 8.86 5.68
N PRO A 20 10.24 7.78 5.91
CA PRO A 20 9.69 6.44 5.95
C PRO A 20 8.83 6.21 7.22
N SER A 21 7.94 5.21 7.17
CA SER A 21 7.03 4.91 8.28
C SER A 21 7.76 4.33 9.48
N GLU A 22 7.47 4.86 10.67
CA GLU A 22 7.94 4.33 11.95
C GLU A 22 7.42 2.91 12.25
N LEU A 23 6.30 2.51 11.64
CA LEU A 23 5.70 1.18 11.83
C LEU A 23 6.50 0.07 11.14
N SER A 24 7.36 0.42 10.19
CA SER A 24 8.25 -0.52 9.48
C SER A 24 9.71 -0.26 9.84
N ASN A 25 10.00 -0.20 11.14
CA ASN A 25 11.27 0.28 11.69
C ASN A 25 12.52 -0.35 11.05
N ALA A 26 12.56 -1.68 10.88
CA ALA A 26 13.72 -2.36 10.28
C ALA A 26 14.03 -1.86 8.86
N VAL A 27 12.98 -1.65 8.05
CA VAL A 27 13.13 -1.12 6.68
C VAL A 27 13.55 0.35 6.72
N SER A 28 12.98 1.14 7.62
CA SER A 28 13.31 2.56 7.77
C SER A 28 14.78 2.77 8.18
N LEU A 29 15.30 1.95 9.09
CA LEU A 29 16.71 1.96 9.46
C LEU A 29 17.61 1.50 8.30
N ALA A 30 17.27 0.39 7.64
CA ALA A 30 18.02 -0.08 6.48
C ALA A 30 18.08 0.97 5.36
N LEU A 31 16.99 1.69 5.09
CA LEU A 31 16.99 2.79 4.13
C LEU A 31 17.92 3.93 4.55
N LYS A 32 17.90 4.30 5.83
CA LYS A 32 18.77 5.35 6.37
C LYS A 32 20.25 4.99 6.26
N ASP A 33 20.60 3.71 6.46
CA ASP A 33 21.99 3.27 6.45
C ASP A 33 22.50 3.04 5.02
N ILE A 34 21.67 2.50 4.13
CA ILE A 34 22.08 2.06 2.79
C ILE A 34 22.00 3.22 1.79
N LEU A 35 20.88 3.94 1.73
CA LEU A 35 20.61 4.87 0.64
C LEU A 35 21.69 5.97 0.48
N PRO A 36 22.19 6.61 1.55
CA PRO A 36 23.22 7.64 1.46
C PRO A 36 24.54 7.17 0.81
N GLN A 37 24.83 5.86 0.85
CA GLN A 37 26.03 5.29 0.22
C GLN A 37 25.98 5.31 -1.32
N TYR A 38 24.81 5.55 -1.92
CA TYR A 38 24.60 5.42 -3.38
C TYR A 38 24.07 6.68 -4.05
N ILE A 39 23.53 7.65 -3.30
CA ILE A 39 22.94 8.88 -3.87
C ILE A 39 23.41 10.12 -3.11
N ASP A 40 23.34 11.28 -3.77
CA ASP A 40 23.80 12.56 -3.21
C ASP A 40 23.05 12.92 -1.90
N GLU A 41 23.78 12.93 -0.77
CA GLU A 41 23.21 13.19 0.56
C GLU A 41 22.78 14.66 0.77
N THR A 42 23.23 15.57 -0.11
CA THR A 42 22.84 16.98 -0.04
C THR A 42 21.45 17.19 -0.64
N CYS A 43 21.13 16.44 -1.72
CA CYS A 43 19.88 16.48 -2.45
C CYS A 43 18.83 15.50 -1.90
N PHE A 44 19.26 14.36 -1.34
CA PHE A 44 18.38 13.29 -0.89
C PHE A 44 18.60 12.96 0.59
N LYS A 45 17.67 13.41 1.43
CA LYS A 45 17.78 13.25 2.88
C LYS A 45 16.71 12.32 3.44
N ILE A 46 17.08 11.50 4.42
CA ILE A 46 16.13 10.64 5.15
C ILE A 46 15.93 11.19 6.56
N VAL A 47 14.68 11.41 6.94
CA VAL A 47 14.28 11.79 8.30
C VAL A 47 13.44 10.69 8.92
N LEU A 48 13.98 10.07 9.98
CA LEU A 48 13.25 9.13 10.81
C LEU A 48 12.48 9.87 11.90
N GLY A 49 11.41 9.25 12.40
CA GLY A 49 10.61 9.81 13.48
C GLY A 49 9.15 9.38 13.35
N GLY A 50 8.31 9.82 14.27
CA GLY A 50 6.87 9.59 14.25
C GLY A 50 6.09 10.85 13.87
N VAL A 51 4.97 11.06 14.55
CA VAL A 51 4.10 12.23 14.38
C VAL A 51 4.83 13.55 14.66
N PRO A 52 5.62 13.72 15.75
CA PRO A 52 6.25 15.01 16.05
C PRO A 52 7.20 15.49 14.95
N GLU A 53 8.05 14.61 14.42
CA GLU A 53 9.01 14.91 13.37
C GLU A 53 8.28 15.19 12.04
N THR A 54 7.24 14.41 11.74
CA THR A 54 6.40 14.65 10.55
C THR A 54 5.73 16.02 10.62
N GLN A 55 5.20 16.43 11.78
CA GLN A 55 4.61 17.76 11.98
C GLN A 55 5.64 18.87 11.88
N ALA A 56 6.88 18.63 12.30
CA ALA A 56 7.97 19.58 12.12
C ALA A 56 8.32 19.76 10.64
N LEU A 57 8.43 18.66 9.89
CA LEU A 57 8.69 18.69 8.45
C LEU A 57 7.60 19.46 7.70
N LEU A 58 6.33 19.24 8.02
CA LEU A 58 5.20 19.91 7.36
C LEU A 58 5.11 21.43 7.60
N ARG A 59 5.96 22.00 8.48
CA ARG A 59 6.12 23.46 8.62
C ARG A 59 7.16 24.03 7.67
N VAL A 60 7.99 23.19 7.07
CA VAL A 60 8.97 23.58 6.05
C VAL A 60 8.25 23.68 4.71
N ARG A 61 8.63 24.68 3.91
CA ARG A 61 8.11 24.84 2.55
C ARG A 61 8.73 23.78 1.63
N PHE A 62 7.88 22.98 1.01
CA PHE A 62 8.23 22.10 -0.11
C PHE A 62 7.53 22.58 -1.38
N ASP A 63 8.13 22.30 -2.54
CA ASP A 63 7.50 22.58 -3.84
C ASP A 63 6.50 21.49 -4.23
N TYR A 64 6.62 20.29 -3.64
CA TYR A 64 5.70 19.18 -3.83
C TYR A 64 5.66 18.26 -2.60
N ILE A 65 4.49 17.73 -2.26
CA ILE A 65 4.35 16.71 -1.20
C ILE A 65 3.70 15.45 -1.76
N PHE A 66 4.39 14.31 -1.64
CA PHE A 66 3.87 12.99 -1.95
C PHE A 66 3.60 12.22 -0.65
N PHE A 67 2.37 11.78 -0.43
CA PHE A 67 1.99 11.04 0.76
C PHE A 67 1.23 9.76 0.40
N THR A 68 1.58 8.65 1.05
CA THR A 68 0.80 7.41 1.02
C THR A 68 0.40 7.02 2.43
N GLY A 69 -0.90 6.81 2.67
CA GLY A 69 -1.39 6.43 3.99
C GLY A 69 -2.89 6.55 4.16
N SER A 70 -3.32 6.92 5.38
CA SER A 70 -4.74 6.99 5.72
C SER A 70 -5.38 8.32 5.29
N THR A 71 -6.69 8.30 5.00
CA THR A 71 -7.46 9.50 4.63
C THR A 71 -7.40 10.58 5.71
N GLY A 72 -7.41 10.18 6.99
CA GLY A 72 -7.30 11.12 8.11
C GLY A 72 -6.00 11.91 8.08
N VAL A 73 -4.87 11.22 7.91
CA VAL A 73 -3.55 11.88 7.82
C VAL A 73 -3.41 12.64 6.50
N GLY A 74 -3.95 12.12 5.38
CA GLY A 74 -3.96 12.82 4.10
C GLY A 74 -4.59 14.22 4.18
N ARG A 75 -5.67 14.39 4.96
CA ARG A 75 -6.27 15.71 5.22
C ARG A 75 -5.33 16.63 6.00
N VAL A 76 -4.60 16.10 6.99
CA VAL A 76 -3.59 16.86 7.75
C VAL A 76 -2.47 17.34 6.84
N ILE A 77 -1.99 16.47 5.94
CA ILE A 77 -0.98 16.79 4.94
C ILE A 77 -1.47 17.90 4.01
N ALA A 78 -2.68 17.76 3.44
CA ALA A 78 -3.26 18.75 2.55
C ALA A 78 -3.44 20.12 3.23
N ALA A 79 -3.87 20.14 4.49
CA ALA A 79 -4.03 21.36 5.26
C ALA A 79 -2.69 22.07 5.54
N ALA A 80 -1.61 21.30 5.77
CA ALA A 80 -0.28 21.87 5.91
C ALA A 80 0.26 22.41 4.57
N ALA A 81 0.11 21.64 3.50
CA ALA A 81 0.51 22.01 2.15
C ALA A 81 -0.15 23.32 1.67
N ALA A 82 -1.43 23.52 2.01
CA ALA A 82 -2.18 24.72 1.67
C ALA A 82 -1.54 26.03 2.20
N LYS A 83 -0.82 25.99 3.33
CA LYS A 83 -0.14 27.18 3.89
C LYS A 83 0.95 27.76 2.97
N HIS A 84 1.46 26.94 2.05
CA HIS A 84 2.50 27.32 1.09
C HIS A 84 2.02 27.20 -0.36
N LEU A 85 0.72 26.92 -0.59
CA LEU A 85 0.16 26.56 -1.89
C LEU A 85 0.92 25.41 -2.56
N THR A 86 1.43 24.48 -1.75
CA THR A 86 2.19 23.33 -2.22
C THR A 86 1.24 22.29 -2.83
N PRO A 87 1.43 21.89 -4.10
CA PRO A 87 0.69 20.77 -4.68
C PRO A 87 1.00 19.45 -3.98
N CYS A 88 0.04 18.52 -3.97
CA CYS A 88 0.21 17.21 -3.34
C CYS A 88 -0.34 16.04 -4.17
N THR A 89 0.34 14.90 -4.09
CA THR A 89 -0.24 13.57 -4.38
C THR A 89 -0.59 12.89 -3.06
N LEU A 90 -1.83 12.44 -2.94
CA LEU A 90 -2.32 11.70 -1.77
C LEU A 90 -2.79 10.31 -2.21
N GLU A 91 -1.94 9.31 -2.04
CA GLU A 91 -2.26 7.90 -2.26
C GLU A 91 -2.92 7.33 -1.00
N LEU A 92 -4.25 7.27 -1.00
CA LEU A 92 -5.04 6.94 0.19
C LEU A 92 -5.70 5.55 0.07
N GLY A 93 -6.34 5.15 1.17
CA GLY A 93 -7.11 3.92 1.23
C GLY A 93 -8.58 4.09 0.87
N GLY A 94 -9.31 2.98 0.96
CA GLY A 94 -10.74 2.88 0.75
C GLY A 94 -11.18 1.42 0.87
N LYS A 95 -12.40 1.12 0.44
CA LYS A 95 -12.90 -0.26 0.33
C LYS A 95 -13.02 -0.61 -1.14
N SER A 96 -12.08 -1.40 -1.66
CA SER A 96 -12.08 -1.81 -3.08
C SER A 96 -13.06 -2.97 -3.30
N PRO A 97 -14.23 -2.74 -3.94
CA PRO A 97 -15.21 -3.79 -4.17
C PRO A 97 -14.76 -4.74 -5.28
N VAL A 98 -15.15 -6.00 -5.18
CA VAL A 98 -15.11 -6.93 -6.32
C VAL A 98 -16.51 -7.47 -6.59
N TYR A 99 -17.06 -7.15 -7.75
CA TYR A 99 -18.31 -7.71 -8.22
C TYR A 99 -18.05 -9.05 -8.92
N VAL A 100 -18.77 -10.10 -8.51
CA VAL A 100 -18.69 -11.42 -9.15
C VAL A 100 -20.06 -11.73 -9.76
N HIS A 101 -20.09 -11.78 -11.09
CA HIS A 101 -21.27 -12.15 -11.85
C HIS A 101 -21.66 -13.62 -11.57
N ASP A 102 -22.95 -13.93 -11.58
CA ASP A 102 -23.48 -15.26 -11.28
C ASP A 102 -23.41 -16.22 -12.48
N ASP A 103 -23.52 -15.68 -13.70
CA ASP A 103 -23.28 -16.41 -14.95
C ASP A 103 -21.78 -16.67 -15.20
N LEU A 104 -21.23 -17.63 -14.47
CA LEU A 104 -19.89 -18.16 -14.67
C LEU A 104 -19.94 -19.70 -14.73
N SER A 105 -19.20 -20.28 -15.66
CA SER A 105 -18.91 -21.72 -15.62
C SER A 105 -18.13 -22.05 -14.34
N GLU A 106 -18.23 -23.30 -13.87
CA GLU A 106 -17.56 -23.74 -12.64
C GLU A 106 -16.04 -23.51 -12.69
N SER A 107 -15.43 -23.80 -13.85
CA SER A 107 -14.01 -23.56 -14.09
C SER A 107 -13.63 -22.07 -13.96
N LYS A 108 -14.41 -21.16 -14.56
CA LYS A 108 -14.19 -19.71 -14.47
C LYS A 108 -14.40 -19.20 -13.04
N ARG A 109 -15.44 -19.70 -12.36
CA ARG A 109 -15.73 -19.37 -10.96
C ARG A 109 -14.53 -19.71 -10.06
N ARG A 110 -13.93 -20.89 -10.23
CA ARG A 110 -12.71 -21.28 -9.50
C ARG A 110 -11.52 -20.37 -9.81
N THR A 111 -11.29 -20.00 -11.07
CA THR A 111 -10.23 -19.05 -11.44
C THR A 111 -10.43 -17.68 -10.79
N VAL A 112 -11.66 -17.17 -10.76
CA VAL A 112 -12.01 -15.90 -10.11
C VAL A 112 -11.69 -15.97 -8.62
N VAL A 113 -12.11 -17.04 -7.93
CA VAL A 113 -11.80 -17.23 -6.51
C VAL A 113 -10.30 -17.29 -6.25
N LYS A 114 -9.52 -18.01 -7.07
CA LYS A 114 -8.04 -18.05 -6.94
C LYS A 114 -7.41 -16.67 -7.03
N ARG A 115 -7.85 -15.84 -7.98
CA ARG A 115 -7.34 -14.47 -8.17
C ARG A 115 -7.73 -13.55 -7.02
N ILE A 116 -9.00 -13.61 -6.58
CA ILE A 116 -9.50 -12.84 -5.43
C ILE A 116 -8.71 -13.21 -4.19
N LEU A 117 -8.55 -14.51 -3.91
CA LEU A 117 -7.90 -14.94 -2.69
C LEU A 117 -6.41 -14.60 -2.70
N TRP A 118 -5.71 -14.78 -3.81
CA TRP A 118 -4.32 -14.34 -3.95
C TRP A 118 -4.18 -12.85 -3.63
N GLY A 119 -5.02 -12.00 -4.23
CA GLY A 119 -4.98 -10.55 -3.98
C GLY A 119 -5.40 -10.18 -2.56
N LYS A 120 -6.38 -10.87 -1.97
CA LYS A 120 -6.85 -10.63 -0.60
C LYS A 120 -5.80 -11.03 0.44
N MET A 121 -5.08 -12.11 0.20
CA MET A 121 -4.18 -12.71 1.18
C MET A 121 -2.74 -12.25 1.02
N ALA A 122 -2.39 -11.63 -0.12
CA ALA A 122 -1.12 -10.93 -0.28
C ALA A 122 -0.92 -9.92 0.87
N ASN A 123 0.21 -10.02 1.56
CA ASN A 123 0.54 -9.23 2.74
C ASN A 123 -0.53 -9.30 3.86
N ALA A 124 -1.19 -10.46 4.01
CA ALA A 124 -2.32 -10.67 4.93
C ALA A 124 -3.47 -9.66 4.73
N GLY A 125 -3.66 -9.19 3.49
CA GLY A 125 -4.69 -8.21 3.13
C GLY A 125 -4.34 -6.76 3.48
N GLN A 126 -3.14 -6.50 3.99
CA GLN A 126 -2.64 -5.16 4.26
C GLN A 126 -2.10 -4.51 2.98
N THR A 127 -2.98 -4.39 1.99
CA THR A 127 -2.70 -3.77 0.69
C THR A 127 -3.86 -2.84 0.34
N CYS A 128 -3.58 -1.58 0.01
CA CYS A 128 -4.61 -0.56 -0.27
C CYS A 128 -5.58 -0.95 -1.39
N VAL A 129 -5.09 -1.67 -2.40
CA VAL A 129 -5.86 -2.17 -3.54
C VAL A 129 -6.34 -3.62 -3.39
N ALA A 130 -6.19 -4.23 -2.21
CA ALA A 130 -6.72 -5.58 -1.98
C ALA A 130 -8.25 -5.60 -2.17
N PRO A 131 -8.81 -6.72 -2.66
CA PRO A 131 -10.25 -6.96 -2.60
C PRO A 131 -10.73 -6.78 -1.15
N ASP A 132 -11.52 -5.73 -0.88
CA ASP A 132 -11.99 -5.49 0.47
C ASP A 132 -13.20 -6.39 0.77
N TYR A 133 -14.20 -6.33 -0.12
CA TYR A 133 -15.44 -7.09 -0.03
C TYR A 133 -15.94 -7.53 -1.40
N LEU A 134 -16.77 -8.58 -1.39
CA LEU A 134 -17.39 -9.13 -2.60
C LEU A 134 -18.85 -8.69 -2.70
N LEU A 135 -19.27 -8.33 -3.90
CA LEU A 135 -20.66 -8.11 -4.28
C LEU A 135 -21.09 -9.26 -5.20
N VAL A 136 -22.01 -10.09 -4.73
CA VAL A 136 -22.46 -11.31 -5.43
C VAL A 136 -23.97 -11.46 -5.38
N HIS A 137 -24.55 -12.12 -6.38
CA HIS A 137 -25.96 -12.49 -6.32
C HIS A 137 -26.23 -13.47 -5.17
N LYS A 138 -27.41 -13.36 -4.53
CA LYS A 138 -27.76 -14.15 -3.34
C LYS A 138 -27.69 -15.66 -3.60
N SER A 139 -28.06 -16.11 -4.80
CA SER A 139 -28.00 -17.52 -5.19
C SER A 139 -26.58 -18.09 -5.25
N ALA A 140 -25.58 -17.26 -5.57
CA ALA A 140 -24.19 -17.68 -5.73
C ALA A 140 -23.39 -17.66 -4.41
N LYS A 141 -23.91 -17.04 -3.34
CA LYS A 141 -23.19 -16.81 -2.08
C LYS A 141 -22.61 -18.09 -1.47
N ASN A 142 -23.43 -19.13 -1.30
CA ASN A 142 -23.01 -20.35 -0.61
C ASN A 142 -21.99 -21.14 -1.44
N GLN A 143 -22.22 -21.26 -2.74
CA GLN A 143 -21.29 -21.90 -3.67
C GLN A 143 -19.93 -21.20 -3.67
N LEU A 144 -19.92 -19.86 -3.77
CA LEU A 144 -18.68 -19.09 -3.77
C LEU A 144 -17.95 -19.20 -2.43
N THR A 145 -18.68 -19.19 -1.32
CA THR A 145 -18.09 -19.34 0.03
C THR A 145 -17.42 -20.71 0.20
N GLY A 146 -18.06 -21.78 -0.28
CA GLY A 146 -17.44 -23.11 -0.30
C GLY A 146 -16.15 -23.12 -1.12
N LEU A 147 -16.23 -22.60 -2.35
CA LEU A 147 -15.07 -22.55 -3.24
C LEU A 147 -13.91 -21.72 -2.69
N ILE A 148 -14.19 -20.62 -1.99
CA ILE A 148 -13.18 -19.81 -1.28
C ILE A 148 -12.45 -20.65 -0.22
N LYS A 149 -13.19 -21.44 0.58
CA LYS A 149 -12.57 -22.31 1.59
C LYS A 149 -11.68 -23.37 0.94
N ASP A 150 -12.15 -24.00 -0.14
CA ASP A 150 -11.38 -25.02 -0.85
C ASP A 150 -10.08 -24.44 -1.41
N VAL A 151 -10.15 -23.27 -2.04
CA VAL A 151 -8.96 -22.59 -2.59
C VAL A 151 -8.02 -22.10 -1.47
N TYR A 152 -8.57 -21.66 -0.34
CA TYR A 152 -7.77 -21.29 0.82
C TYR A 152 -6.96 -22.47 1.35
N ASN A 153 -7.59 -23.64 1.49
CA ASN A 153 -6.91 -24.84 1.93
C ASN A 153 -5.82 -25.26 0.93
N GLU A 154 -6.09 -25.18 -0.38
CA GLU A 154 -5.10 -25.44 -1.43
C GLU A 154 -3.87 -24.51 -1.31
N PHE A 155 -4.08 -23.23 -0.96
CA PHE A 155 -3.00 -22.25 -0.86
C PHE A 155 -2.17 -22.39 0.41
N TYR A 156 -2.80 -22.72 1.55
CA TYR A 156 -2.16 -22.53 2.87
C TYR A 156 -2.11 -23.78 3.76
N ASN A 157 -2.98 -24.77 3.54
CA ASN A 157 -3.10 -25.92 4.46
C ASN A 157 -2.58 -27.21 3.83
N ASP A 158 -2.79 -27.43 2.53
CA ASP A 158 -2.38 -28.67 1.85
C ASP A 158 -0.85 -28.81 1.71
N LYS A 159 -0.08 -27.74 2.01
CA LYS A 159 1.39 -27.69 1.92
C LYS A 159 2.14 -27.59 3.26
N GLN A 160 1.48 -27.79 4.41
CA GLN A 160 2.16 -27.77 5.72
C GLN A 160 3.24 -28.86 5.93
N ASN A 161 3.56 -29.68 4.93
CA ASN A 161 4.53 -30.78 5.01
C ASN A 161 5.86 -30.58 4.24
N GLU A 162 6.10 -29.44 3.57
CA GLU A 162 7.32 -29.25 2.74
C GLU A 162 8.41 -28.35 3.36
N PHE A 163 8.20 -27.77 4.54
CA PHE A 163 9.20 -26.96 5.25
C PHE A 163 9.42 -27.44 6.69
N LYS A 164 9.73 -28.73 6.84
CA LYS A 164 10.42 -29.26 8.03
C LYS A 164 11.87 -29.55 7.70
#